data_AF-A0A3D2P3B3-F1
#
_entry.id   AF-A0A3D2P3B3-F1
#
_cell.length_a   1.000
_cell.length_b   1.000
_cell.length_c   1.000
_cell.angle_alpha   90.00
_cell.angle_beta   90.00
_cell.angle_gamma   90.00
#
_symmetry.space_group_name_H-M   'P 1'
#
loop_
_entity.id
_entity.type
_entity.pdbx_description
1 polymer ?
#
loop_
_entity_poly.entity_id
_entity_poly.type
_entity_poly.pdbx_seq_one_letter_code
_entity_poly.pdbx_strand_id
1 'polypeptide(L)' 'MLLWVLILTLFGALVSVFGGRIPPSFQARVIAVQGMITVAFLIYMLGTSNPFTRLIPAPIDGQDLNPLLQDPGLA' A
#
# COMPACT_ATOMS: atom_id res chain seq x y z
N MET A 1 1.22 4.17 -1.05
CA MET A 1 0.57 2.84 -0.93
C MET A 1 1.41 1.69 -1.49
N LEU A 2 2.17 1.88 -2.58
CA LEU A 2 3.03 0.81 -3.13
C LEU A 2 4.06 0.28 -2.12
N LEU A 3 4.75 1.17 -1.41
CA LEU A 3 5.69 0.78 -0.35
C LEU A 3 5.03 -0.09 0.72
N TRP A 4 3.80 0.26 1.11
CA TRP A 4 3.04 -0.50 2.10
C TRP A 4 2.71 -1.91 1.62
N VAL A 5 2.22 -2.05 0.39
CA VAL A 5 1.96 -3.37 -0.21
C VAL A 5 3.25 -4.18 -0.36
N LEU A 6 4.36 -3.55 -0.75
CA LEU A 6 5.68 -4.19 -0.83
C LEU A 6 6.09 -4.75 0.53
N ILE A 7 5.98 -3.96 1.60
CA ILE A 7 6.31 -4.41 2.96
C ILE A 7 5.39 -5.57 3.37
N LEU A 8 4.07 -5.43 3.21
CA LEU A 8 3.13 -6.48 3.60
C LEU A 8 3.39 -7.81 2.89
N THR A 9 3.62 -7.76 1.58
CA THR A 9 3.91 -8.95 0.76
C THR A 9 5.27 -9.55 1.08
N LEU A 10 6.30 -8.72 1.27
CA LEU A 10 7.63 -9.16 1.69
C LEU A 10 7.58 -9.90 3.03
N PHE A 11 7.01 -9.28 4.06
CA PHE A 11 6.91 -9.92 5.37
C PHE A 11 6.00 -11.16 5.35
N GLY A 12 4.96 -11.19 4.50
CA GLY A 12 4.10 -12.36 4.35
C GLY A 12 4.87 -13.54 3.75
N ALA A 13 5.70 -13.27 2.74
CA ALA A 13 6.61 -14.25 2.17
C ALA A 13 7.66 -14.72 3.20
N LEU A 14 8.24 -13.81 3.99
CA LEU A 14 9.19 -14.18 5.06
C LEU A 14 8.54 -15.12 6.08
N VAL A 15 7.30 -14.86 6.52
CA VAL A 15 6.57 -15.76 7.44
C VAL A 15 6.30 -17.13 6.80
N SER A 16 6.00 -17.17 5.50
CA SER A 16 5.82 -18.44 4.78
C SER A 16 7.11 -19.24 4.69
N VAL A 17 8.25 -18.59 4.45
CA VAL A 17 9.56 -19.25 4.24
C VAL A 17 10.22 -19.63 5.57
N PHE A 18 10.20 -18.74 6.56
CA PHE A 18 10.94 -18.91 7.83
C PHE A 18 10.06 -19.40 8.99
N GLY A 19 8.74 -19.50 8.81
CA GLY A 19 7.78 -19.88 9.85
C GLY A 19 7.71 -21.38 10.18
N GLY A 20 8.59 -22.24 9.68
CA GLY A 20 8.49 -23.70 9.87
C GLY A 20 8.65 -24.20 11.32
N ARG A 21 9.02 -23.34 12.27
CA ARG A 21 9.19 -23.68 13.70
C ARG A 21 7.94 -23.45 14.55
N ILE A 22 6.87 -22.86 14.00
CA ILE A 22 5.60 -22.65 14.71
C ILE A 22 4.55 -23.70 14.30
N PRO A 23 3.56 -24.00 15.15
CA PRO A 23 2.49 -24.94 14.82
C PRO A 23 1.83 -24.61 13.47
N PRO A 24 1.62 -25.58 12.57
CA PRO A 24 1.10 -25.33 11.22
C PRO A 24 -0.23 -24.56 11.19
N SER A 25 -1.11 -24.84 12.16
CA SER A 25 -2.39 -24.13 12.31
C SER A 25 -2.22 -22.66 12.67
N PHE A 26 -1.19 -22.32 13.46
CA PHE A 26 -0.87 -20.95 13.82
C PHE A 26 -0.25 -20.21 12.62
N GLN A 27 0.71 -20.84 11.94
CA GLN A 27 1.31 -20.27 10.72
C GLN A 27 0.24 -19.98 9.66
N ALA A 28 -0.68 -20.92 9.42
CA ALA A 28 -1.77 -20.74 8.48
C ALA A 28 -2.67 -19.54 8.84
N ARG A 29 -2.99 -19.34 10.12
CA ARG A 29 -3.79 -18.18 10.57
C ARG A 29 -3.06 -16.86 10.35
N VAL A 30 -1.76 -16.80 10.65
CA VAL A 30 -0.96 -15.60 10.44
C VAL A 30 -0.93 -15.24 8.96
N ILE A 31 -0.62 -16.22 8.10
CA ILE A 31 -0.60 -16.01 6.64
C ILE A 31 -1.98 -15.62 6.11
N ALA A 32 -3.06 -16.25 6.60
CA ALA A 32 -4.41 -15.92 6.17
C ALA A 32 -4.80 -14.47 6.54
N VAL A 33 -4.55 -14.04 7.78
CA VAL A 33 -4.84 -12.67 8.23
C VAL A 33 -3.99 -11.66 7.46
N GLN A 34 -2.69 -11.90 7.32
CA GLN A 34 -1.80 -11.02 6.58
C GLN A 34 -2.16 -10.94 5.09
N GLY A 35 -2.57 -12.07 4.50
CA GLY A 35 -3.09 -12.14 3.14
C GLY A 35 -4.36 -11.30 2.98
N MET A 36 -5.33 -11.42 3.90
CA MET A 36 -6.56 -10.60 3.86
C MET A 36 -6.27 -9.10 3.94
N ILE A 37 -5.37 -8.68 4.83
CA ILE A 37 -4.95 -7.27 4.93
C ILE A 37 -4.30 -6.81 3.63
N THR A 38 -3.42 -7.61 3.05
CA THR A 38 -2.75 -7.31 1.78
C THR A 38 -3.76 -7.16 0.65
N VAL A 39 -4.75 -8.06 0.55
CA VAL A 39 -5.83 -7.99 -0.44
C VAL A 39 -6.66 -6.73 -0.26
N ALA A 40 -7.02 -6.35 0.97
CA ALA A 40 -7.76 -5.12 1.23
C ALA A 40 -6.97 -3.88 0.76
N PHE A 41 -5.66 -3.81 1.03
CA PHE A 41 -4.81 -2.72 0.56
C PHE A 41 -4.65 -2.69 -0.96
N LEU A 42 -4.59 -3.86 -1.62
CA LEU A 42 -4.57 -3.96 -3.08
C LEU A 42 -5.89 -3.45 -3.68
N ILE A 43 -7.03 -3.86 -3.13
CA ILE A 43 -8.35 -3.38 -3.57
C ILE A 43 -8.45 -1.86 -3.40
N TYR A 44 -8.05 -1.33 -2.24
CA TYR A 44 -8.03 0.12 -1.99
C TYR A 44 -7.10 0.87 -2.95
N MET A 45 -5.90 0.32 -3.20
CA MET A 45 -4.96 0.90 -4.15
C MET A 45 -5.56 0.95 -5.56
N LEU A 46 -6.17 -0.13 -6.04
CA LEU A 46 -6.72 -0.17 -7.39
C LEU A 46 -7.98 0.70 -7.55
N GLY A 47 -8.84 0.73 -6.52
CA GLY A 47 -10.14 1.41 -6.57
C GLY A 47 -10.10 2.89 -6.22
N THR A 48 -9.28 3.31 -5.25
CA THR A 48 -9.33 4.67 -4.70
C THR A 48 -8.02 5.44 -4.90
N SER A 49 -6.88 4.79 -4.69
CA SER A 49 -5.57 5.48 -4.66
C SER A 49 -4.61 4.97 -5.73
N ASN A 50 -5.11 4.73 -6.94
CA ASN A 50 -4.34 4.07 -7.99
C ASN A 50 -3.19 4.96 -8.47
N PRO A 51 -1.92 4.59 -8.18
CA PRO A 51 -0.77 5.43 -8.53
C PRO A 51 -0.44 5.38 -10.02
N PHE A 52 -1.08 4.50 -10.78
CA PHE A 52 -0.86 4.33 -12.22
C PHE A 52 -1.91 5.06 -13.07
N THR A 53 -2.93 5.64 -12.44
CA THR A 53 -3.87 6.52 -13.12
C THR A 53 -3.12 7.72 -13.66
N ARG A 54 -3.17 7.91 -14.97
CA ARG A 54 -2.53 9.05 -15.62
C ARG A 54 -3.45 10.26 -15.54
N LEU A 55 -2.90 11.39 -15.15
CA LEU A 55 -3.58 12.69 -15.22
C LEU A 55 -3.28 13.30 -16.59
N ILE A 56 -4.32 13.45 -17.42
CA ILE A 56 -4.23 14.03 -18.76
C ILE A 56 -5.36 15.07 -18.91
N PRO A 57 -5.05 16.35 -19.14
CA PRO A 57 -3.71 16.95 -19.13
C PRO A 57 -3.08 16.87 -17.73
N ALA A 58 -1.74 16.86 -17.67
CA ALA A 58 -1.06 16.95 -16.39
C ALA A 58 -1.43 18.30 -15.71
N PRO A 59 -1.72 18.31 -14.40
CA PRO A 59 -1.89 19.56 -13.67
C PRO A 59 -0.68 20.46 -13.84
N ILE A 60 -0.92 21.77 -14.00
CA ILE A 60 0.14 22.77 -14.17
C ILE A 60 1.07 22.77 -12.96
N ASP A 61 0.48 22.65 -11.76
CA ASP A 61 1.18 22.45 -10.50
C ASP A 61 0.74 21.12 -9.86
N GLY A 62 1.69 20.44 -9.20
CA GLY A 62 1.38 19.23 -8.45
C GLY A 62 0.44 19.52 -7.28
N GLN A 63 -0.28 18.48 -6.82
CA GLN A 63 -0.79 18.50 -5.44
C GLN A 63 0.40 18.33 -4.50
N ASP A 64 1.11 19.44 -4.29
CA ASP A 64 2.36 19.46 -3.57
C ASP A 64 2.11 19.07 -2.11
N LEU A 65 3.11 18.46 -1.46
CA LEU A 65 2.99 18.04 -0.06
C LEU A 65 2.83 19.23 0.90
N ASN A 66 3.08 20.44 0.40
CA ASN A 66 2.94 21.67 1.15
C ASN A 66 1.67 22.43 0.70
N PRO A 67 0.54 22.27 1.40
CA PRO A 67 -0.71 22.97 1.07
C PRO A 67 -0.59 24.50 1.16
N LEU A 68 0.44 25.03 1.83
CA LEU A 68 0.71 26.48 1.90
C LEU A 68 1.19 27.05 0.55
N LEU A 69 1.82 26.24 -0.31
CA LEU A 69 2.23 26.68 -1.66
C LEU A 69 1.04 26.76 -2.64
N GLN A 70 -0.12 26.27 -2.21
CA GLN A 70 -1.36 26.33 -2.99
C GLN A 70 -2.28 27.48 -2.55
N ASP A 71 -1.86 28.29 -1.57
CA ASP A 71 -2.60 29.46 -1.11
C ASP A 71 -2.39 30.64 -2.08
N PRO A 72 -3.43 31.11 -2.78
CA PRO A 72 -3.33 32.27 -3.67
C PRO A 72 -2.96 33.58 -2.95
N GLY A 73 -3.10 33.65 -1.62
CA GLY A 73 -2.77 34.83 -0.81
C GLY A 73 -1.27 34.96 -0.47
N LEU A 74 -0.44 33.98 -0.83
CA LEU A 74 1.02 33.99 -0.66
C LEU A 74 1.79 34.31 -1.95
N ALA A 75 1.10 34.44 -3.10
CA ALA A 75 1.67 34.72 -4.43
C ALA A 75 1.62 36.21 -4.82
#